data_AF-A0A850PT24-F1
#
_entry.id   AF-A0A850PT24-F1
#
_cell.length_a   1.000
_cell.length_b   1.000
_cell.length_c   1.000
_cell.angle_alpha   90.00
_cell.angle_beta   90.00
_cell.angle_gamma   90.00
#
_symmetry.space_group_name_H-M   'P 1'
#
loop_
_entity.id
_entity.type
_entity.pdbx_description
1 polymer ?
#
loop_
_entity_poly.entity_id
_entity_poly.type
_entity_poly.pdbx_seq_one_letter_code
_entity_poly.pdbx_strand_id
1 'polypeptide(L)'
;MGRLRGKLGNWREWGLARTFLGFKRFTQIVIVLAVACGFFLTVLFIVSDIGGDPWWDDKSYTPNILAAFTSFLFGAPVALVVLATFTAEREEKATIDRVNRLTLVAWNTFRDQVNAFASDKRYELVVDQARDIRKYYDETSSALGEFIEYMIHEWLHSEPDYDDINLVNHLERLKEIEPKFRNAVNAVRQGINFFETEDEWAQIVGAWRVLDQYVRLQRLEQGLEWFDKTPDAGLRKWTNRQSNPLQDLLDAIEIRRYTPNMSLNVDTMANALDTLSAYTRTDAAELGQWLAHEGNIFTADRAAEYHIKRDAAHLFILDLKRYIGLVEITYWPYSQTEPNPKDLQRELTSSEWIGSLSTEEGRKDFEKEFRRVAAEKYQASLRRRPKGHRQGNE
;
A
#
# COMPACT_ATOMS: atom_id res chain seq x y z
N MET A 1 40.91 -7.55 -24.24
CA MET A 1 40.89 -6.36 -25.11
C MET A 1 39.63 -6.21 -25.99
N GLY A 2 38.52 -6.95 -25.75
CA GLY A 2 37.31 -6.90 -26.59
C GLY A 2 36.19 -5.94 -26.17
N ARG A 3 36.32 -5.22 -25.04
CA ARG A 3 35.25 -4.34 -24.49
C ARG A 3 35.36 -2.84 -24.86
N LEU A 4 36.39 -2.43 -25.60
CA LEU A 4 36.59 -1.02 -25.98
C LEU A 4 36.14 -0.69 -27.41
N ARG A 5 35.89 -1.68 -28.28
CA ARG A 5 35.42 -1.45 -29.65
C ARG A 5 33.91 -1.24 -29.80
N GLY A 6 33.11 -1.52 -28.76
CA GLY A 6 31.67 -1.24 -28.72
C GLY A 6 31.30 0.17 -28.26
N LYS A 7 32.28 1.02 -27.91
CA LYS A 7 32.07 2.38 -27.36
C LYS A 7 32.32 3.52 -28.35
N LEU A 8 32.68 3.24 -29.61
CA LEU A 8 32.42 4.19 -30.71
C LEU A 8 30.94 4.10 -31.09
N GLY A 9 30.10 4.26 -30.06
CA GLY A 9 28.66 4.19 -30.13
C GLY A 9 28.16 5.23 -31.11
N ASN A 10 27.14 4.83 -31.84
CA ASN A 10 26.37 5.61 -32.79
C ASN A 10 26.35 7.10 -32.39
N TRP A 11 27.17 7.93 -33.03
CA TRP A 11 27.34 9.36 -32.67
C TRP A 11 26.01 10.13 -32.69
N ARG A 12 25.01 9.57 -33.37
CA ARG A 12 23.61 10.02 -33.38
C ARG A 12 22.92 9.98 -32.01
N GLU A 13 23.45 9.21 -31.07
CA GLU A 13 22.93 9.10 -29.70
C GLU A 13 23.49 10.18 -28.77
N TRP A 14 24.48 10.98 -29.20
CA TRP A 14 24.95 12.11 -28.42
C TRP A 14 23.87 13.19 -28.37
N GLY A 15 23.59 13.73 -27.18
CA GLY A 15 22.49 14.69 -26.95
C GLY A 15 22.46 15.85 -27.96
N LEU A 16 23.60 16.49 -28.21
CA LEU A 16 23.72 17.58 -29.19
C LEU A 16 23.42 17.13 -30.63
N ALA A 17 23.89 15.95 -31.03
CA ALA A 17 23.64 15.40 -32.36
C ALA A 17 22.16 15.04 -32.54
N ARG A 18 21.53 14.46 -31.50
CA ARG A 18 20.10 14.15 -31.49
C ARG A 18 19.25 15.43 -31.57
N THR A 19 19.60 16.47 -30.81
CA THR A 19 18.92 17.77 -30.87
C THR A 19 19.06 18.42 -32.24
N PHE A 20 20.27 18.44 -32.81
CA PHE A 20 20.50 18.96 -34.15
C PHE A 20 19.67 18.23 -35.21
N LEU A 21 19.67 16.89 -35.15
CA LEU A 21 18.88 16.04 -36.05
C LEU A 21 17.37 16.21 -35.88
N GLY A 22 16.91 16.69 -34.71
CA GLY A 22 15.52 17.00 -34.43
C GLY A 22 15.00 18.31 -35.04
N PHE A 23 15.88 19.23 -35.45
CA PHE A 23 15.44 20.45 -36.13
C PHE A 23 14.88 20.18 -37.53
N LYS A 24 14.03 21.08 -38.03
CA LYS A 24 13.57 21.04 -39.43
C LYS A 24 14.78 21.11 -40.36
N ARG A 25 14.73 20.39 -41.49
CA ARG A 25 15.82 20.35 -42.49
C ARG A 25 16.32 21.73 -42.90
N PHE A 26 15.42 22.70 -43.04
CA PHE A 26 15.79 24.09 -43.34
C PHE A 26 16.70 24.70 -42.27
N THR A 27 16.33 24.58 -40.99
CA THR A 27 17.12 25.05 -39.86
C THR A 27 18.47 24.34 -39.78
N GLN A 28 18.51 23.03 -40.03
CA GLN A 28 19.77 22.27 -40.11
C GLN A 28 20.69 22.82 -41.20
N ILE A 29 20.16 23.06 -42.39
CA ILE A 29 20.91 23.64 -43.52
C ILE A 29 21.42 25.03 -43.16
N VAL A 30 20.59 25.88 -42.56
CA VAL A 30 21.00 27.23 -42.11
C VAL A 30 22.13 27.15 -41.08
N ILE A 31 22.03 26.26 -40.09
CA ILE A 31 23.09 26.06 -39.09
C ILE A 31 24.39 25.58 -39.75
N VAL A 32 24.32 24.57 -40.64
CA VAL A 32 25.50 24.04 -41.33
C VAL A 32 26.13 25.09 -42.25
N LEU A 33 25.32 25.82 -43.02
CA LEU A 33 25.80 26.90 -43.88
C LEU A 33 26.41 28.03 -43.06
N ALA A 34 25.82 28.41 -41.92
CA ALA A 34 26.37 29.44 -41.05
C ALA A 34 27.75 29.03 -40.50
N VAL A 35 27.88 27.80 -40.01
CA VAL A 35 29.16 27.26 -39.51
C VAL A 35 30.19 27.13 -40.64
N ALA A 36 29.79 26.63 -41.82
CA ALA A 36 30.67 26.49 -42.98
C ALA A 36 31.13 27.85 -43.53
N CYS A 37 30.22 28.82 -43.66
CA CYS A 37 30.55 30.19 -44.04
C CYS A 37 31.47 30.84 -43.01
N GLY A 38 31.20 30.66 -41.72
CA GLY A 38 32.07 31.14 -40.64
C GLY A 38 33.47 30.57 -40.78
N PHE A 39 33.60 29.24 -40.96
CA PHE A 39 34.89 28.56 -41.13
C PHE A 39 35.64 29.06 -42.37
N PHE A 40 34.96 29.16 -43.51
CA PHE A 40 35.55 29.61 -44.76
C PHE A 40 36.04 31.05 -44.67
N LEU A 41 35.26 31.94 -44.05
CA LEU A 41 35.66 33.31 -43.77
C LEU A 41 36.88 33.36 -42.84
N THR A 42 36.92 32.57 -41.76
CA THR A 42 38.09 32.50 -40.87
C THR A 42 39.35 32.06 -41.63
N VAL A 43 39.27 31.03 -42.48
CA VAL A 43 40.42 30.58 -43.30
C VAL A 43 40.86 31.67 -44.27
N LEU A 44 39.93 32.31 -44.98
CA LEU A 44 40.24 33.41 -45.90
C LEU A 44 40.95 34.55 -45.18
N PHE A 45 40.49 34.94 -43.98
CA PHE A 45 41.13 36.02 -43.23
C PHE A 45 42.50 35.65 -42.71
N ILE A 46 42.71 34.42 -42.24
CA ILE A 46 44.04 33.94 -41.83
C ILE A 46 45.01 33.96 -43.04
N VAL A 47 44.58 33.47 -44.20
CA VAL A 47 45.40 33.47 -45.42
C VAL A 47 45.70 34.90 -45.88
N SER A 48 44.71 35.79 -45.84
CA SER A 48 44.87 37.20 -46.21
C SER A 48 45.80 37.95 -45.26
N ASP A 49 45.73 37.67 -43.96
CA ASP A 49 46.59 38.28 -42.93
C ASP A 49 48.05 37.82 -43.08
N ILE A 50 48.27 36.52 -43.32
CA ILE A 50 49.62 35.96 -43.58
C ILE A 50 50.20 36.44 -44.91
N GLY A 51 49.35 36.66 -45.92
CA GLY A 51 49.76 37.07 -47.27
C GLY A 51 50.33 38.49 -47.35
N GLY A 52 50.16 39.31 -46.32
CA GLY A 52 50.68 40.69 -46.28
C GLY A 52 50.07 41.59 -47.35
N ASP A 53 48.79 41.36 -47.69
CA ASP A 53 48.14 42.05 -48.81
C ASP A 53 47.91 43.55 -48.47
N PRO A 54 48.57 44.51 -49.17
CA PRO A 54 48.60 45.93 -48.77
C PRO A 54 47.23 46.61 -48.73
N TRP A 55 46.22 45.99 -49.34
CA TRP A 55 44.84 46.50 -49.31
C TRP A 55 44.30 46.62 -47.87
N TRP A 56 44.73 45.76 -46.95
CA TRP A 56 44.23 45.78 -45.58
C TRP A 56 44.87 46.86 -44.70
N ASP A 57 46.03 47.39 -45.09
CA ASP A 57 46.81 48.34 -44.28
C ASP A 57 46.05 49.66 -44.02
N ASP A 58 45.20 50.09 -44.95
CA ASP A 58 44.38 51.33 -44.83
C ASP A 58 42.97 51.09 -44.24
N LYS A 59 42.60 49.84 -43.93
CA LYS A 59 41.23 49.47 -43.53
C LYS A 59 41.15 48.74 -42.19
N SER A 60 41.83 49.28 -41.19
CA SER A 60 41.88 48.75 -39.82
C SER A 60 40.52 48.42 -39.17
N TYR A 61 39.41 49.04 -39.61
CA TYR A 61 38.06 48.74 -39.10
C TYR A 61 37.44 47.45 -39.66
N THR A 62 37.81 47.04 -40.87
CA THR A 62 37.15 45.94 -41.59
C THR A 62 37.43 44.57 -40.96
N PRO A 63 38.67 44.25 -40.53
CA PRO A 63 38.96 43.02 -39.80
C PRO A 63 38.11 42.85 -38.53
N ASN A 64 37.85 43.94 -37.79
CA ASN A 64 37.04 43.90 -36.57
C ASN A 64 35.57 43.54 -36.86
N ILE A 65 34.97 44.10 -37.90
CA ILE A 65 33.60 43.75 -38.31
C ILE A 65 33.52 42.29 -38.77
N LEU A 66 34.52 41.85 -39.53
CA LEU A 66 34.57 40.49 -40.04
C LEU A 66 34.83 39.46 -38.94
N ALA A 67 35.67 39.79 -37.96
CA ALA A 67 35.87 38.99 -36.75
C ALA A 67 34.57 38.88 -35.92
N ALA A 68 33.83 39.98 -35.79
CA ALA A 68 32.52 39.97 -35.12
C ALA A 68 31.50 39.12 -35.89
N PHE A 69 31.46 39.23 -37.23
CA PHE A 69 30.55 38.47 -38.08
C PHE A 69 30.88 36.97 -38.10
N THR A 70 32.15 36.60 -38.20
CA THR A 70 32.61 35.20 -38.10
C THR A 70 32.30 34.61 -36.73
N SER A 71 32.54 35.37 -35.66
CA SER A 71 32.17 34.97 -34.30
C SER A 71 30.66 34.76 -34.15
N PHE A 72 29.84 35.61 -34.78
CA PHE A 72 28.39 35.45 -34.80
C PHE A 72 27.94 34.19 -35.58
N LEU A 73 28.53 33.94 -36.76
CA LEU A 73 28.21 32.78 -37.59
C LEU A 73 28.54 31.44 -36.94
N PHE A 74 29.56 31.37 -36.08
CA PHE A 74 29.83 30.20 -35.25
C PHE A 74 29.00 30.20 -33.96
N GLY A 75 29.00 31.32 -33.24
CA GLY A 75 28.45 31.43 -31.91
C GLY A 75 26.94 31.26 -31.88
N ALA A 76 26.20 31.92 -32.78
CA ALA A 76 24.74 31.89 -32.75
C ALA A 76 24.17 30.48 -33.04
N PRO A 77 24.61 29.74 -34.06
CA PRO A 77 24.12 28.38 -34.29
C PRO A 77 24.49 27.39 -33.18
N VAL A 78 25.72 27.46 -32.66
CA VAL A 78 26.15 26.60 -31.54
C VAL A 78 25.35 26.90 -30.29
N ALA A 79 25.18 28.19 -29.94
CA ALA A 79 24.37 28.60 -28.80
C ALA A 79 22.92 28.15 -28.94
N LEU A 80 22.33 28.23 -30.14
CA LEU A 80 20.97 27.74 -30.40
C LEU A 80 20.84 26.23 -30.15
N VAL A 81 21.78 25.42 -30.64
CA VAL A 81 21.76 23.95 -30.42
C VAL A 81 21.95 23.61 -28.95
N VAL A 82 22.90 24.26 -28.27
CA VAL A 82 23.18 24.04 -26.84
C VAL A 82 21.98 24.44 -25.99
N LEU A 83 21.40 25.63 -26.23
CA LEU A 83 20.23 26.11 -25.49
C LEU A 83 19.03 25.18 -25.70
N ALA A 84 18.76 24.76 -26.94
CA ALA A 84 17.68 23.82 -27.23
C ALA A 84 17.89 22.46 -26.54
N THR A 85 19.13 21.98 -26.48
CA THR A 85 19.48 20.73 -25.79
C THR A 85 19.23 20.86 -24.29
N PHE A 86 19.67 21.95 -23.65
CA PHE A 86 19.38 22.19 -22.24
C PHE A 86 17.90 22.38 -21.94
N THR A 87 17.14 23.01 -22.84
CA THR A 87 15.68 23.11 -22.68
C THR A 87 15.04 21.73 -22.75
N ALA A 88 15.40 20.90 -23.72
CA ALA A 88 14.87 19.54 -23.85
C ALA A 88 15.22 18.67 -22.63
N GLU A 89 16.47 18.70 -22.16
CA GLU A 89 16.91 17.97 -20.96
C GLU A 89 16.17 18.45 -19.70
N ARG A 90 15.91 19.76 -19.57
CA ARG A 90 15.12 20.32 -18.46
C ARG A 90 13.66 19.88 -18.52
N GLU A 91 13.05 19.86 -19.69
CA GLU A 91 11.67 19.41 -19.89
C GLU A 91 11.52 17.91 -19.60
N GLU A 92 12.46 17.09 -20.08
CA GLU A 92 12.50 15.65 -19.79
C GLU A 92 12.66 15.41 -18.28
N LYS A 93 13.63 16.07 -17.64
CA LYS A 93 13.82 15.98 -16.19
C LYS A 93 12.58 16.41 -15.41
N ALA A 94 11.98 17.54 -15.78
CA ALA A 94 10.75 18.01 -15.12
C ALA A 94 9.58 17.03 -15.29
N THR A 95 9.50 16.35 -16.43
CA THR A 95 8.49 15.32 -16.70
C THR A 95 8.72 14.09 -15.83
N ILE A 96 9.96 13.60 -15.76
CA ILE A 96 10.36 12.49 -14.89
C ILE A 96 10.07 12.83 -13.41
N ASP A 97 10.46 14.01 -12.94
CA ASP A 97 10.21 14.47 -11.57
C ASP A 97 8.71 14.51 -11.25
N ARG A 98 7.89 14.95 -12.22
CA ARG A 98 6.43 14.93 -12.09
C ARG A 98 5.88 13.51 -11.97
N VAL A 99 6.33 12.58 -12.81
CA VAL A 99 5.89 11.17 -12.76
C VAL A 99 6.33 10.51 -11.46
N ASN A 100 7.52 10.81 -10.96
CA ASN A 100 8.04 10.33 -9.69
C ASN A 100 7.22 10.83 -8.49
N ARG A 101 6.91 12.13 -8.46
CA ARG A 101 6.03 12.69 -7.42
C ARG A 101 4.63 12.08 -7.46
N LEU A 102 4.06 11.92 -8.65
CA LEU A 102 2.77 11.26 -8.83
C LEU A 102 2.82 9.80 -8.32
N THR A 103 3.87 9.07 -8.69
CA THR A 103 4.09 7.68 -8.24
C THR A 103 4.12 7.61 -6.72
N LEU A 104 4.89 8.48 -6.08
CA LEU A 104 5.03 8.51 -4.64
C LEU A 104 3.70 8.79 -3.93
N VAL A 105 2.96 9.81 -4.39
CA VAL A 105 1.67 10.17 -3.80
C VAL A 105 0.66 9.02 -3.94
N ALA A 106 0.58 8.42 -5.13
CA ALA A 106 -0.35 7.31 -5.38
C ALA A 106 0.03 6.07 -4.57
N TRP A 107 1.32 5.75 -4.48
CA TRP A 107 1.83 4.63 -3.68
C TRP A 107 1.53 4.82 -2.20
N ASN A 108 1.88 5.97 -1.62
CA ASN A 108 1.63 6.24 -0.22
C ASN A 108 0.13 6.20 0.09
N THR A 109 -0.71 6.77 -0.78
CA THR A 109 -2.16 6.69 -0.62
C THR A 109 -2.66 5.25 -0.57
N PHE A 110 -2.25 4.41 -1.53
CA PHE A 110 -2.62 3.00 -1.58
C PHE A 110 -2.10 2.25 -0.35
N ARG A 111 -0.82 2.42 -0.01
CA ARG A 111 -0.17 1.79 1.14
C ARG A 111 -0.87 2.15 2.44
N ASP A 112 -1.13 3.43 2.67
CA ASP A 112 -1.71 3.91 3.92
C ASP A 112 -3.13 3.39 4.09
N GLN A 113 -3.91 3.29 3.00
CA GLN A 113 -5.22 2.63 3.01
C GLN A 113 -5.12 1.14 3.31
N VAL A 114 -4.17 0.42 2.71
CA VAL A 114 -3.94 -1.00 3.02
C VAL A 114 -3.54 -1.18 4.48
N ASN A 115 -2.67 -0.33 5.02
CA ASN A 115 -2.24 -0.40 6.43
C ASN A 115 -3.36 -0.05 7.40
N ALA A 116 -4.23 0.91 7.07
CA ALA A 116 -5.42 1.21 7.87
C ALA A 116 -6.39 0.03 7.87
N PHE A 117 -6.68 -0.53 6.69
CA PHE A 117 -7.55 -1.68 6.55
C PHE A 117 -6.97 -2.93 7.24
N ALA A 118 -5.69 -3.20 7.03
CA ALA A 118 -4.99 -4.31 7.67
C ALA A 118 -4.45 -3.93 9.06
N SER A 119 -5.07 -2.99 9.79
CA SER A 119 -4.55 -2.55 11.10
C SER A 119 -4.25 -3.70 12.06
N ASP A 120 -3.27 -3.53 12.94
CA ASP A 120 -2.91 -4.56 13.93
C ASP A 120 -4.10 -4.95 14.81
N LYS A 121 -4.96 -3.99 15.15
CA LYS A 121 -6.23 -4.25 15.83
C LYS A 121 -7.13 -5.19 15.03
N ARG A 122 -7.29 -4.98 13.71
CA ARG A 122 -8.13 -5.86 12.87
C ARG A 122 -7.50 -7.25 12.73
N TYR A 123 -6.18 -7.31 12.64
CA TYR A 123 -5.45 -8.56 12.65
C TYR A 123 -5.71 -9.36 13.94
N GLU A 124 -5.55 -8.73 15.12
CA GLU A 124 -5.84 -9.35 16.43
C GLU A 124 -7.29 -9.83 16.54
N LEU A 125 -8.25 -9.05 16.05
CA LEU A 125 -9.67 -9.44 16.05
C LEU A 125 -9.92 -10.71 15.20
N VAL A 126 -9.29 -10.82 14.03
CA VAL A 126 -9.45 -11.99 13.15
C VAL A 126 -8.67 -13.21 13.67
N VAL A 127 -7.53 -13.02 14.34
CA VAL A 127 -6.70 -14.13 14.82
C VAL A 127 -7.14 -14.64 16.17
N ASP A 128 -7.39 -13.76 17.13
CA ASP A 128 -7.67 -14.13 18.51
C ASP A 128 -9.17 -14.21 18.77
N GLN A 129 -9.90 -13.11 18.56
CA GLN A 129 -11.33 -13.06 18.93
C GLN A 129 -12.18 -13.98 18.05
N ALA A 130 -11.92 -14.04 16.74
CA ALA A 130 -12.60 -14.98 15.86
C ALA A 130 -12.20 -16.45 16.12
N ARG A 131 -11.01 -16.72 16.68
CA ARG A 131 -10.68 -18.06 17.17
C ARG A 131 -11.50 -18.43 18.40
N ASP A 132 -11.74 -17.47 19.29
CA ASP A 132 -12.52 -17.70 20.50
C ASP A 132 -14.00 -18.01 20.19
N ILE A 133 -14.58 -17.41 19.14
CA ILE A 133 -15.93 -17.78 18.64
C ILE A 133 -16.00 -19.28 18.35
N ARG A 134 -15.03 -19.83 17.59
CA ARG A 134 -14.99 -21.28 17.32
C ARG A 134 -14.86 -22.08 18.60
N LYS A 135 -13.95 -21.68 19.49
CA LYS A 135 -13.73 -22.37 20.76
C LYS A 135 -15.04 -22.51 21.55
N TYR A 136 -15.79 -21.41 21.71
CA TYR A 136 -17.05 -21.45 22.44
C TYR A 136 -18.16 -22.18 21.69
N TYR A 137 -18.16 -22.16 20.36
CA TYR A 137 -19.05 -23.00 19.55
C TYR A 137 -18.78 -24.49 19.78
N ASP A 138 -17.51 -24.91 19.73
CA ASP A 138 -17.09 -26.30 19.95
C ASP A 138 -17.38 -26.74 21.40
N GLU A 139 -17.14 -25.87 22.40
CA GLU A 139 -17.52 -26.12 23.80
C GLU A 139 -19.03 -26.28 23.98
N THR A 140 -19.83 -25.46 23.28
CA THR A 140 -21.30 -25.56 23.27
C THR A 140 -21.75 -26.87 22.64
N SER A 141 -21.18 -27.23 21.48
CA SER A 141 -21.48 -28.50 20.79
C SER A 141 -21.18 -29.69 21.69
N SER A 142 -20.02 -29.72 22.35
CA SER A 142 -19.63 -30.77 23.29
C SER A 142 -20.59 -30.84 24.48
N ALA A 143 -20.91 -29.70 25.11
CA ALA A 143 -21.81 -29.65 26.26
C ALA A 143 -23.23 -30.13 25.92
N LEU A 144 -23.74 -29.78 24.74
CA LEU A 144 -25.04 -30.27 24.25
C LEU A 144 -25.00 -31.76 23.88
N GLY A 145 -23.88 -32.26 23.33
CA GLY A 145 -23.69 -33.68 23.07
C GLY A 145 -23.75 -34.51 24.36
N GLU A 146 -22.99 -34.10 25.38
CA GLU A 146 -23.03 -34.71 26.72
C GLU A 146 -24.44 -34.65 27.33
N PHE A 147 -25.14 -33.52 27.20
CA PHE A 147 -26.52 -33.36 27.65
C PHE A 147 -27.46 -34.38 27.00
N ILE A 148 -27.38 -34.53 25.67
CA ILE A 148 -28.21 -35.46 24.89
C ILE A 148 -27.89 -36.91 25.25
N GLU A 149 -26.62 -37.27 25.36
CA GLU A 149 -26.19 -38.62 25.74
C GLU A 149 -26.71 -38.99 27.13
N TYR A 150 -26.62 -38.06 28.09
CA TYR A 150 -27.19 -38.24 29.42
C TYR A 150 -28.71 -38.48 29.37
N MET A 151 -29.44 -37.64 28.64
CA MET A 151 -30.90 -37.77 28.47
C MET A 151 -31.31 -39.12 27.84
N ILE A 152 -30.60 -39.56 26.80
CA ILE A 152 -30.87 -40.85 26.14
C ILE A 152 -30.61 -42.01 27.10
N HIS A 153 -29.50 -41.95 27.85
CA HIS A 153 -29.16 -42.98 28.83
C HIS A 153 -30.22 -43.08 29.93
N GLU A 154 -30.64 -41.96 30.50
CA GLU A 154 -31.65 -41.90 31.56
C GLU A 154 -33.02 -42.39 31.05
N TRP A 155 -33.45 -41.97 29.86
CA TRP A 155 -34.73 -42.39 29.27
C TRP A 155 -34.78 -43.90 28.99
N LEU A 156 -33.68 -44.48 28.52
CA LEU A 156 -33.59 -45.91 28.21
C LEU A 156 -33.54 -46.80 29.47
N HIS A 157 -33.01 -46.30 30.59
CA HIS A 157 -32.80 -47.11 31.81
C HIS A 157 -33.88 -46.94 32.88
N SER A 158 -34.86 -46.02 32.70
CA SER A 158 -36.18 -46.05 33.34
C SER A 158 -36.20 -46.40 34.84
N GLU A 159 -35.34 -45.76 35.66
CA GLU A 159 -35.60 -45.67 37.09
C GLU A 159 -36.42 -44.39 37.36
N PRO A 160 -37.47 -44.43 38.21
CA PRO A 160 -38.44 -43.35 38.36
C PRO A 160 -37.94 -42.12 39.15
N ASP A 161 -36.69 -42.15 39.63
CA ASP A 161 -36.03 -40.98 40.21
C ASP A 161 -35.15 -40.34 39.14
N TYR A 162 -35.74 -39.38 38.43
CA TYR A 162 -35.06 -38.49 37.51
C TYR A 162 -34.05 -37.66 38.31
N ASP A 163 -32.75 -37.76 38.01
CA ASP A 163 -31.71 -37.01 38.74
C ASP A 163 -31.63 -35.58 38.20
N ASP A 164 -32.62 -34.76 38.59
CA ASP A 164 -32.77 -33.35 38.26
C ASP A 164 -31.47 -32.55 38.47
N ILE A 165 -30.62 -32.98 39.41
CA ILE A 165 -29.37 -32.30 39.76
C ILE A 165 -28.37 -32.33 38.59
N ASN A 166 -28.27 -33.44 37.85
CA ASN A 166 -27.30 -33.55 36.74
C ASN A 166 -27.72 -32.72 35.53
N LEU A 167 -29.02 -32.63 35.24
CA LEU A 167 -29.55 -31.81 34.15
C LEU A 167 -29.35 -30.32 34.40
N VAL A 168 -29.58 -29.90 35.65
CA VAL A 168 -29.28 -28.53 36.08
C VAL A 168 -27.79 -28.24 35.90
N ASN A 169 -26.89 -29.16 36.26
CA ASN A 169 -25.44 -28.98 36.09
C ASN A 169 -25.04 -28.79 34.62
N HIS A 170 -25.59 -29.59 33.69
CA HIS A 170 -25.29 -29.41 32.27
C HIS A 170 -25.84 -28.08 31.72
N LEU A 171 -27.02 -27.64 32.18
CA LEU A 171 -27.59 -26.35 31.82
C LEU A 171 -26.77 -25.17 32.39
N GLU A 172 -26.24 -25.29 33.61
CA GLU A 172 -25.34 -24.29 34.20
C GLU A 172 -24.05 -24.14 33.37
N ARG A 173 -23.48 -25.23 32.86
CA ARG A 173 -22.33 -25.16 31.95
C ARG A 173 -22.65 -24.36 30.69
N LEU A 174 -23.83 -24.54 30.09
CA LEU A 174 -24.26 -23.73 28.94
C LEU A 174 -24.42 -22.25 29.30
N LYS A 175 -24.96 -21.95 30.50
CA LYS A 175 -25.07 -20.58 31.03
C LYS A 175 -23.71 -19.92 31.26
N GLU A 176 -22.67 -20.67 31.56
CA GLU A 176 -21.30 -20.15 31.68
C GLU A 176 -20.63 -19.87 30.33
N ILE A 177 -20.93 -20.68 29.31
CA ILE A 177 -20.36 -20.54 27.96
C ILE A 177 -21.00 -19.35 27.22
N GLU A 178 -22.32 -19.20 27.33
CA GLU A 178 -23.13 -18.19 26.64
C GLU A 178 -22.55 -16.76 26.70
N PRO A 179 -22.21 -16.19 27.88
CA PRO A 179 -21.72 -14.82 27.94
C PRO A 179 -20.33 -14.67 27.30
N LYS A 180 -19.48 -15.71 27.37
CA LYS A 180 -18.16 -15.71 26.73
C LYS A 180 -18.29 -15.75 25.21
N PHE A 181 -19.19 -16.60 24.72
CA PHE A 181 -19.50 -16.68 23.30
C PHE A 181 -20.08 -15.35 22.79
N ARG A 182 -21.03 -14.76 23.53
CA ARG A 182 -21.60 -13.44 23.24
C ARG A 182 -20.54 -12.36 23.13
N ASN A 183 -19.63 -12.31 24.09
CA ASN A 183 -18.55 -11.33 24.12
C ASN A 183 -17.60 -11.49 22.92
N ALA A 184 -17.24 -12.72 22.55
CA ALA A 184 -16.38 -12.98 21.39
C ALA A 184 -17.06 -12.55 20.07
N VAL A 185 -18.34 -12.91 19.88
CA VAL A 185 -19.13 -12.49 18.70
C VAL A 185 -19.25 -10.97 18.63
N ASN A 186 -19.59 -10.32 19.75
CA ASN A 186 -19.72 -8.87 19.81
C ASN A 186 -18.39 -8.14 19.60
N ALA A 187 -17.28 -8.67 20.12
CA ALA A 187 -15.95 -8.09 19.94
C ALA A 187 -15.56 -8.05 18.46
N VAL A 188 -15.77 -9.15 17.72
CA VAL A 188 -15.50 -9.17 16.27
C VAL A 188 -16.47 -8.27 15.52
N ARG A 189 -17.76 -8.30 15.85
CA ARG A 189 -18.79 -7.48 15.18
C ARG A 189 -18.57 -5.98 15.36
N GLN A 190 -18.22 -5.54 16.56
CA GLN A 190 -17.94 -4.12 16.84
C GLN A 190 -16.55 -3.71 16.35
N GLY A 191 -15.60 -4.63 16.35
CA GLY A 191 -14.23 -4.36 15.92
C GLY A 191 -14.05 -4.33 14.41
N ILE A 192 -14.87 -5.08 13.67
CA ILE A 192 -14.88 -5.15 12.21
C ILE A 192 -16.24 -4.67 11.72
N ASN A 193 -16.41 -3.35 11.64
CA ASN A 193 -17.65 -2.75 11.15
C ASN A 193 -17.82 -3.06 9.65
N PHE A 194 -18.85 -3.82 9.30
CA PHE A 194 -19.16 -4.25 7.93
C PHE A 194 -19.09 -3.10 6.93
N PHE A 195 -19.83 -2.02 7.19
CA PHE A 195 -19.97 -0.92 6.22
C PHE A 195 -18.65 -0.17 6.05
N GLU A 196 -17.95 0.08 7.15
CA GLU A 196 -16.64 0.75 7.10
C GLU A 196 -15.62 -0.10 6.35
N THR A 197 -15.60 -1.42 6.57
CA THR A 197 -14.64 -2.29 5.87
C THR A 197 -14.91 -2.41 4.36
N GLU A 198 -16.17 -2.39 3.92
CA GLU A 198 -16.51 -2.37 2.50
C GLU A 198 -16.07 -1.06 1.85
N ASP A 199 -16.31 0.08 2.51
CA ASP A 199 -15.89 1.39 2.03
C ASP A 199 -14.36 1.52 1.97
N GLU A 200 -13.65 1.07 3.01
CA GLU A 200 -12.18 1.01 3.02
C GLU A 200 -11.64 0.11 1.91
N TRP A 201 -12.26 -1.05 1.67
CA TRP A 201 -11.86 -1.95 0.59
C TRP A 201 -12.07 -1.31 -0.78
N ALA A 202 -13.21 -0.66 -1.01
CA ALA A 202 -13.48 0.07 -2.24
C ALA A 202 -12.45 1.19 -2.48
N GLN A 203 -12.02 1.88 -1.41
CA GLN A 203 -10.94 2.88 -1.48
C GLN A 203 -9.60 2.24 -1.90
N ILE A 204 -9.23 1.10 -1.29
CA ILE A 204 -8.01 0.35 -1.67
C ILE A 204 -8.03 -0.05 -3.13
N VAL A 205 -9.14 -0.63 -3.61
CA VAL A 205 -9.30 -1.04 -5.02
C VAL A 205 -9.22 0.19 -5.93
N GLY A 206 -9.81 1.31 -5.53
CA GLY A 206 -9.73 2.58 -6.25
C GLY A 206 -8.29 3.11 -6.34
N ALA A 207 -7.57 3.18 -5.22
CA ALA A 207 -6.19 3.65 -5.19
C ALA A 207 -5.25 2.71 -5.96
N TRP A 208 -5.44 1.39 -5.84
CA TRP A 208 -4.72 0.42 -6.65
C TRP A 208 -4.96 0.63 -8.14
N ARG A 209 -6.21 0.87 -8.56
CA ARG A 209 -6.53 1.13 -9.97
C ARG A 209 -5.80 2.36 -10.51
N VAL A 210 -5.74 3.44 -9.73
CA VAL A 210 -4.96 4.63 -10.10
C VAL A 210 -3.47 4.29 -10.24
N LEU A 211 -2.92 3.52 -9.30
CA LEU A 211 -1.52 3.08 -9.35
C LEU A 211 -1.25 2.20 -10.59
N ASP A 212 -2.05 1.16 -10.79
CA ASP A 212 -1.82 0.11 -11.79
C ASP A 212 -2.15 0.55 -13.22
N GLN A 213 -3.15 1.42 -13.42
CA GLN A 213 -3.55 1.86 -14.76
C GLN A 213 -2.87 3.17 -15.15
N TYR A 214 -2.92 4.18 -14.28
CA TYR A 214 -2.45 5.52 -14.62
C TYR A 214 -0.95 5.68 -14.35
N VAL A 215 -0.51 5.40 -13.12
CA VAL A 215 0.90 5.60 -12.73
C VAL A 215 1.81 4.62 -13.47
N ARG A 216 1.42 3.34 -13.56
CA ARG A 216 2.19 2.34 -14.32
C ARG A 216 2.41 2.75 -15.77
N LEU A 217 1.37 3.24 -16.45
CA LEU A 217 1.48 3.70 -17.84
C LEU A 217 2.44 4.89 -17.95
N GLN A 218 2.28 5.90 -17.09
CA GLN A 218 3.16 7.07 -17.07
C GLN A 218 4.62 6.70 -16.81
N ARG A 219 4.88 5.73 -15.92
CA ARG A 219 6.24 5.21 -15.68
C ARG A 219 6.80 4.52 -16.91
N LEU A 220 6.02 3.65 -17.55
CA LEU A 220 6.43 2.95 -18.77
C LEU A 220 6.73 3.92 -19.92
N GLU A 221 5.93 4.98 -20.08
CA GLU A 221 6.16 6.03 -21.08
C GLU A 221 7.48 6.78 -20.86
N GLN A 222 7.90 6.96 -19.60
CA GLN A 222 9.18 7.58 -19.24
C GLN A 222 10.33 6.57 -19.10
N GLY A 223 10.12 5.29 -19.42
CA GLY A 223 11.13 4.24 -19.26
C GLY A 223 11.53 3.95 -17.80
N LEU A 224 10.69 4.34 -16.83
CA LEU A 224 10.90 4.07 -15.41
C LEU A 224 10.44 2.65 -15.06
N GLU A 225 11.22 1.94 -14.25
CA GLU A 225 10.89 0.57 -13.88
C GLU A 225 9.66 0.50 -12.95
N TRP A 226 8.88 -0.58 -13.13
CA TRP A 226 7.87 -1.00 -12.17
C TRP A 226 8.53 -1.83 -11.07
N PHE A 227 7.89 -1.93 -9.89
CA PHE A 227 8.41 -2.82 -8.85
C PHE A 227 8.25 -4.31 -9.24
N ASP A 228 8.84 -5.18 -8.42
CA ASP A 228 8.95 -6.61 -8.70
C ASP A 228 7.62 -7.30 -9.05
N LYS A 229 7.70 -8.27 -9.96
CA LYS A 229 6.53 -9.02 -10.48
C LYS A 229 5.78 -9.78 -9.39
N THR A 230 6.48 -10.25 -8.35
CA THR A 230 5.89 -11.06 -7.27
C THR A 230 4.88 -10.26 -6.44
N PRO A 231 5.25 -9.12 -5.81
CA PRO A 231 4.26 -8.27 -5.16
C PRO A 231 3.22 -7.70 -6.13
N ASP A 232 3.57 -7.39 -7.40
CA ASP A 232 2.61 -6.90 -8.40
C ASP A 232 1.48 -7.92 -8.64
N ALA A 233 1.85 -9.19 -8.90
CA ALA A 233 0.88 -10.26 -9.09
C ALA A 233 0.04 -10.54 -7.84
N GLY A 234 0.67 -10.47 -6.65
CA GLY A 234 0.01 -10.66 -5.36
C GLY A 234 -1.05 -9.60 -5.07
N LEU A 235 -0.69 -8.32 -5.23
CA LEU A 235 -1.61 -7.20 -5.04
C LEU A 235 -2.75 -7.26 -6.06
N ARG A 236 -2.45 -7.49 -7.34
CA ARG A 236 -3.46 -7.66 -8.41
C ARG A 236 -4.43 -8.80 -8.13
N LYS A 237 -3.95 -9.95 -7.65
CA LYS A 237 -4.81 -11.09 -7.32
C LYS A 237 -5.90 -10.71 -6.30
N TRP A 238 -5.53 -9.90 -5.30
CA TRP A 238 -6.46 -9.47 -4.26
C TRP A 238 -7.35 -8.32 -4.72
N THR A 239 -6.79 -7.28 -5.32
CA THR A 239 -7.53 -6.07 -5.75
C THR A 239 -8.42 -6.28 -6.98
N ASN A 240 -8.23 -7.37 -7.73
CA ASN A 240 -9.14 -7.75 -8.80
C ASN A 240 -10.50 -8.27 -8.27
N ARG A 241 -10.60 -8.59 -6.98
CA ARG A 241 -11.88 -8.98 -6.37
C ARG A 241 -12.76 -7.74 -6.19
N GLN A 242 -14.02 -7.84 -6.60
CA GLN A 242 -14.99 -6.75 -6.46
C GLN A 242 -15.48 -6.61 -5.01
N SER A 243 -15.59 -7.72 -4.28
CA SER A 243 -16.05 -7.75 -2.89
C SER A 243 -14.90 -7.73 -1.89
N ASN A 244 -15.17 -7.17 -0.70
CA ASN A 244 -14.26 -7.24 0.44
C ASN A 244 -13.91 -8.69 0.79
N PRO A 245 -12.62 -9.07 0.87
CA PRO A 245 -12.25 -10.45 1.20
C PRO A 245 -12.54 -10.86 2.65
N LEU A 246 -12.84 -9.92 3.54
CA LEU A 246 -13.36 -10.22 4.89
C LEU A 246 -14.86 -10.53 4.88
N GLN A 247 -15.52 -10.34 3.73
CA GLN A 247 -16.97 -10.47 3.64
C GLN A 247 -17.47 -11.88 3.98
N ASP A 248 -16.75 -12.90 3.53
CA ASP A 248 -17.16 -14.29 3.81
C ASP A 248 -17.12 -14.59 5.31
N LEU A 249 -16.12 -14.08 6.03
CA LEU A 249 -16.05 -14.19 7.48
C LEU A 249 -17.17 -13.41 8.16
N LEU A 250 -17.41 -12.17 7.73
CA LEU A 250 -18.49 -11.34 8.28
C LEU A 250 -19.86 -11.97 8.06
N ASP A 251 -20.10 -12.57 6.89
CA ASP A 251 -21.34 -13.27 6.57
C ASP A 251 -21.53 -14.53 7.41
N ALA A 252 -20.43 -15.20 7.78
CA ALA A 252 -20.49 -16.35 8.68
C ALA A 252 -20.76 -15.94 10.14
N ILE A 253 -20.49 -14.69 10.51
CA ILE A 253 -20.73 -14.16 11.86
C ILE A 253 -22.10 -13.50 11.95
N GLU A 254 -22.46 -12.65 10.99
CA GLU A 254 -23.60 -11.75 11.05
C GLU A 254 -24.78 -12.24 10.19
N ILE A 255 -25.99 -11.96 10.67
CA ILE A 255 -27.23 -12.18 9.94
C ILE A 255 -27.32 -11.12 8.83
N ARG A 256 -26.89 -11.47 7.62
CA ARG A 256 -26.95 -10.53 6.48
C ARG A 256 -28.38 -10.21 6.01
N ARG A 257 -29.40 -10.92 6.49
CA ARG A 257 -30.80 -10.70 6.11
C ARG A 257 -31.72 -11.03 7.27
N TYR A 258 -32.55 -10.07 7.67
CA TYR A 258 -33.75 -10.33 8.44
C TYR A 258 -34.63 -11.27 7.61
N THR A 259 -34.47 -12.58 7.76
CA THR A 259 -35.47 -13.55 7.35
C THR A 259 -36.53 -13.54 8.45
N PRO A 260 -37.75 -13.05 8.18
CA PRO A 260 -38.84 -13.00 9.18
C PRO A 260 -39.38 -14.39 9.56
N ASN A 261 -38.67 -15.44 9.18
CA ASN A 261 -39.02 -16.83 9.40
C ASN A 261 -37.95 -17.36 10.36
N MET A 262 -38.35 -17.64 11.60
CA MET A 262 -37.55 -18.38 12.58
C MET A 262 -37.35 -19.83 12.09
N SER A 263 -36.69 -20.04 10.96
CA SER A 263 -36.14 -21.35 10.66
C SER A 263 -34.97 -21.57 11.62
N LEU A 264 -34.99 -22.67 12.36
CA LEU A 264 -33.97 -23.17 13.29
C LEU A 264 -32.57 -23.41 12.67
N ASN A 265 -32.32 -22.84 11.50
CA ASN A 265 -31.05 -22.92 10.80
C ASN A 265 -30.05 -21.95 11.44
N VAL A 266 -29.16 -22.53 12.24
CA VAL A 266 -27.91 -21.90 12.69
C VAL A 266 -26.98 -21.77 11.48
N ASP A 267 -27.30 -20.84 10.59
CA ASP A 267 -26.50 -20.57 9.38
C ASP A 267 -25.32 -19.63 9.68
N THR A 268 -25.38 -18.92 10.82
CA THR A 268 -24.37 -17.94 11.25
C THR A 268 -24.02 -18.13 12.73
N MET A 269 -22.86 -17.63 13.14
CA MET A 269 -22.43 -17.66 14.54
C MET A 269 -23.33 -16.80 15.45
N ALA A 270 -23.94 -15.73 14.92
CA ALA A 270 -24.96 -14.97 15.62
C ALA A 270 -26.23 -15.80 15.86
N ASN A 271 -26.73 -16.54 14.86
CA ASN A 271 -27.86 -17.44 15.04
C ASN A 271 -27.54 -18.55 16.07
N ALA A 272 -26.31 -19.05 16.06
CA ALA A 272 -25.84 -20.04 17.03
C ALA A 272 -25.93 -19.49 18.45
N LEU A 273 -25.44 -18.26 18.64
CA LEU A 273 -25.48 -17.58 19.92
C LEU A 273 -26.91 -17.28 20.38
N ASP A 274 -27.79 -16.82 19.50
CA ASP A 274 -29.18 -16.55 19.84
C ASP A 274 -29.91 -17.84 20.23
N THR A 275 -29.59 -18.94 19.54
CA THR A 275 -30.12 -20.27 19.87
C THR A 275 -29.62 -20.77 21.23
N LEU A 276 -28.31 -20.65 21.50
CA LEU A 276 -27.74 -20.96 22.81
C LEU A 276 -28.39 -20.10 23.90
N SER A 277 -28.63 -18.81 23.64
CA SER A 277 -29.32 -17.92 24.58
C SER A 277 -30.77 -18.30 24.80
N ALA A 278 -31.44 -18.95 23.85
CA ALA A 278 -32.77 -19.51 24.06
C ALA A 278 -32.68 -20.75 24.96
N TYR A 279 -31.76 -21.68 24.67
CA TYR A 279 -31.55 -22.88 25.48
C TYR A 279 -31.26 -22.56 26.95
N THR A 280 -30.42 -21.56 27.22
CA THR A 280 -30.07 -21.18 28.60
C THR A 280 -31.22 -20.57 29.40
N ARG A 281 -32.32 -20.17 28.74
CA ARG A 281 -33.53 -19.64 29.36
C ARG A 281 -34.65 -20.67 29.49
N THR A 282 -34.58 -21.76 28.73
CA THR A 282 -35.53 -22.87 28.80
C THR A 282 -35.24 -23.73 30.04
N ASP A 283 -36.29 -24.34 30.60
CA ASP A 283 -36.14 -25.32 31.67
C ASP A 283 -35.34 -26.55 31.19
N ALA A 284 -34.58 -27.19 32.07
CA ALA A 284 -33.70 -28.30 31.68
C ALA A 284 -34.48 -29.50 31.11
N ALA A 285 -35.64 -29.83 31.67
CA ALA A 285 -36.47 -30.94 31.20
C ALA A 285 -37.09 -30.63 29.82
N GLU A 286 -37.58 -29.40 29.64
CA GLU A 286 -38.13 -28.95 28.34
C GLU A 286 -37.05 -28.91 27.26
N LEU A 287 -35.87 -28.38 27.59
CA LEU A 287 -34.72 -28.38 26.68
C LEU A 287 -34.30 -29.81 26.29
N GLY A 288 -34.29 -30.74 27.25
CA GLY A 288 -33.96 -32.13 26.98
C GLY A 288 -34.95 -32.82 26.07
N GLN A 289 -36.26 -32.60 26.26
CA GLN A 289 -37.28 -33.12 25.34
C GLN A 289 -37.10 -32.56 23.93
N TRP A 290 -36.80 -31.25 23.83
CA TRP A 290 -36.59 -30.60 22.54
C TRP A 290 -35.32 -31.12 21.84
N LEU A 291 -34.20 -31.24 22.54
CA LEU A 291 -32.94 -31.77 22.01
C LEU A 291 -33.04 -33.26 21.66
N ALA A 292 -33.86 -34.05 22.36
CA ALA A 292 -34.12 -35.44 21.99
C ALA A 292 -34.88 -35.57 20.66
N HIS A 293 -35.71 -34.57 20.32
CA HIS A 293 -36.44 -34.54 19.05
C HIS A 293 -35.59 -33.98 17.89
N GLU A 294 -34.98 -32.82 18.10
CA GLU A 294 -34.28 -32.05 17.05
C GLU A 294 -32.79 -32.40 16.94
N GLY A 295 -32.20 -33.00 17.99
CA GLY A 295 -30.78 -33.30 18.07
C GLY A 295 -29.90 -32.08 18.33
N ASN A 296 -28.58 -32.30 18.28
CA ASN A 296 -27.61 -31.23 18.43
C ASN A 296 -27.43 -30.46 17.11
N ILE A 297 -27.96 -29.25 17.06
CA ILE A 297 -27.82 -28.39 15.88
C ILE A 297 -26.43 -27.75 15.74
N PHE A 298 -25.57 -27.86 16.76
CA PHE A 298 -24.19 -27.39 16.74
C PHE A 298 -23.29 -28.50 16.18
N THR A 299 -23.05 -28.48 14.87
CA THR A 299 -22.33 -29.56 14.16
C THR A 299 -20.88 -29.21 13.87
N ALA A 300 -20.03 -30.24 13.80
CA ALA A 300 -18.61 -30.09 13.45
C ALA A 300 -18.41 -29.47 12.05
N ASP A 301 -19.29 -29.77 11.10
CA ASP A 301 -19.23 -29.23 9.73
C ASP A 301 -19.40 -27.71 9.71
N ARG A 302 -20.31 -27.16 10.52
CA ARG A 302 -20.54 -25.71 10.65
C ARG A 302 -19.34 -25.01 11.29
N ALA A 303 -18.78 -25.60 12.34
CA ALA A 303 -17.55 -25.10 12.96
C ALA A 303 -16.38 -25.09 11.95
N ALA A 304 -16.27 -26.13 11.12
CA ALA A 304 -15.25 -26.24 10.08
C ALA A 304 -15.44 -25.20 8.96
N GLU A 305 -16.67 -24.96 8.51
CA GLU A 305 -16.97 -23.94 7.50
C GLU A 305 -16.55 -22.54 7.98
N TYR A 306 -16.92 -22.18 9.22
CA TYR A 306 -16.50 -20.93 9.83
C TYR A 306 -14.97 -20.81 9.92
N HIS A 307 -14.30 -21.89 10.33
CA HIS A 307 -12.85 -21.93 10.43
C HIS A 307 -12.15 -21.65 9.10
N ILE A 308 -12.63 -22.25 8.01
CA ILE A 308 -12.09 -22.02 6.66
C ILE A 308 -12.21 -20.54 6.30
N LYS A 309 -13.36 -19.91 6.58
CA LYS A 309 -13.60 -18.48 6.29
C LYS A 309 -12.71 -17.57 7.14
N ARG A 310 -12.53 -17.89 8.43
CA ARG A 310 -11.61 -17.18 9.33
C ARG A 310 -10.16 -17.28 8.84
N ASP A 311 -9.70 -18.47 8.49
CA ASP A 311 -8.33 -18.68 8.02
C ASP A 311 -8.05 -17.98 6.70
N ALA A 312 -9.03 -17.99 5.79
CA ALA A 312 -8.95 -17.23 4.55
C ALA A 312 -8.82 -15.71 4.82
N ALA A 313 -9.61 -15.17 5.75
CA ALA A 313 -9.52 -13.78 6.16
C ALA A 313 -8.17 -13.44 6.83
N HIS A 314 -7.66 -14.32 7.68
CA HIS A 314 -6.35 -14.16 8.33
C HIS A 314 -5.21 -14.14 7.30
N LEU A 315 -5.16 -15.15 6.42
CA LEU A 315 -4.15 -15.26 5.38
C LEU A 315 -4.19 -14.06 4.43
N PHE A 316 -5.39 -13.55 4.12
CA PHE A 316 -5.56 -12.36 3.31
C PHE A 316 -4.90 -11.12 3.94
N ILE A 317 -5.19 -10.83 5.22
CA ILE A 317 -4.59 -9.68 5.93
C ILE A 317 -3.05 -9.81 5.95
N LEU A 318 -2.55 -11.01 6.23
CA LEU A 318 -1.11 -11.30 6.21
C LEU A 318 -0.48 -11.08 4.83
N ASP A 319 -1.10 -11.62 3.78
CA ASP A 319 -0.58 -11.52 2.42
C ASP A 319 -0.54 -10.06 1.96
N LEU A 320 -1.58 -9.26 2.25
CA LEU A 320 -1.57 -7.83 1.93
C LEU A 320 -0.40 -7.10 2.59
N LYS A 321 -0.23 -7.25 3.91
CA LYS A 321 0.91 -6.67 4.64
C LYS A 321 2.23 -7.14 4.06
N ARG A 322 2.35 -8.43 3.76
CA ARG A 322 3.56 -9.02 3.17
C ARG A 322 3.90 -8.38 1.83
N TYR A 323 2.92 -8.23 0.93
CA TYR A 323 3.18 -7.64 -0.39
C TYR A 323 3.55 -6.16 -0.30
N ILE A 324 2.92 -5.39 0.58
CA ILE A 324 3.35 -4.01 0.87
C ILE A 324 4.79 -3.99 1.37
N GLY A 325 5.12 -4.81 2.37
CA GLY A 325 6.47 -4.89 2.92
C GLY A 325 7.52 -5.28 1.88
N LEU A 326 7.20 -6.20 0.96
CA LEU A 326 8.09 -6.57 -0.14
C LEU A 326 8.39 -5.39 -1.07
N VAL A 327 7.41 -4.54 -1.39
CA VAL A 327 7.64 -3.32 -2.18
C VAL A 327 8.48 -2.32 -1.40
N GLU A 328 8.21 -2.13 -0.11
CA GLU A 328 8.97 -1.19 0.73
C GLU A 328 10.43 -1.60 0.95
N ILE A 329 10.73 -2.91 1.06
CA ILE A 329 12.10 -3.42 1.16
C ILE A 329 12.93 -3.09 -0.10
N THR A 330 12.29 -2.99 -1.27
CA THR A 330 12.94 -2.57 -2.52
C THR A 330 13.12 -1.05 -2.62
N TYR A 331 12.70 -0.30 -1.60
CA TYR A 331 12.68 1.17 -1.55
C TYR A 331 11.89 1.78 -2.71
N TRP A 332 10.93 1.07 -3.27
CA TRP A 332 10.12 1.62 -4.35
C TRP A 332 9.10 2.63 -3.80
N PRO A 333 8.86 3.77 -4.47
CA PRO A 333 9.44 4.18 -5.76
C PRO A 333 10.80 4.89 -5.69
N TYR A 334 11.29 5.26 -4.50
CA TYR A 334 12.50 6.08 -4.30
C TYR A 334 13.78 5.53 -4.93
N SER A 335 13.97 4.21 -4.93
CA SER A 335 15.13 3.54 -5.53
C SER A 335 15.31 3.83 -7.03
N GLN A 336 14.25 4.28 -7.70
CA GLN A 336 14.24 4.62 -9.12
C GLN A 336 14.35 6.11 -9.39
N THR A 337 14.21 6.95 -8.35
CA THR A 337 14.16 8.42 -8.49
C THR A 337 15.45 9.08 -8.07
N GLU A 338 16.21 8.45 -7.17
CA GLU A 338 17.42 9.04 -6.60
C GLU A 338 18.70 8.33 -7.07
N PRO A 339 19.71 9.07 -7.56
CA PRO A 339 20.92 8.49 -8.13
C PRO A 339 21.85 7.81 -7.11
N ASN A 340 21.58 7.95 -5.80
CA ASN A 340 22.38 7.31 -4.77
C ASN A 340 21.53 6.89 -3.55
N PRO A 341 21.07 5.62 -3.50
CA PRO A 341 20.27 5.09 -2.39
C PRO A 341 20.93 5.21 -1.01
N LYS A 342 22.25 5.43 -0.97
CA LYS A 342 23.05 5.56 0.25
C LYS A 342 22.86 6.89 0.98
N ASP A 343 22.38 7.91 0.28
CA ASP A 343 22.15 9.25 0.86
C ASP A 343 20.70 9.45 1.33
N LEU A 344 19.81 8.50 1.01
CA LEU A 344 18.46 8.43 1.57
C LEU A 344 18.56 8.04 3.04
N GLN A 345 18.40 9.02 3.93
CA GLN A 345 18.06 8.74 5.33
C GLN A 345 16.72 8.02 5.34
N ARG A 346 16.79 6.68 5.38
CA ARG A 346 15.64 5.80 5.52
C ARG A 346 14.93 6.11 6.84
N GLU A 347 13.68 6.56 6.78
CA GLU A 347 12.78 6.38 7.91
C GLU A 347 12.50 4.87 8.02
N LEU A 348 13.03 4.23 9.06
CA LEU A 348 12.78 2.82 9.34
C LEU A 348 11.26 2.61 9.47
N THR A 349 10.75 1.54 8.85
CA THR A 349 9.35 1.15 9.05
C THR A 349 9.12 0.74 10.51
N SER A 350 7.87 0.75 10.98
CA SER A 350 7.53 0.41 12.37
C SER A 350 8.07 -0.96 12.81
N SER A 351 7.97 -1.95 11.92
CA SER A 351 8.48 -3.31 12.16
C SER A 351 10.00 -3.37 12.19
N GLU A 352 10.68 -2.57 11.37
CA GLU A 352 12.14 -2.48 11.36
C GLU A 352 12.69 -1.69 12.53
N TRP A 353 11.95 -0.69 13.04
CA TRP A 353 12.24 -0.07 14.32
C TRP A 353 12.18 -1.10 15.44
N ILE A 354 11.12 -1.93 15.49
CA ILE A 354 11.00 -2.99 16.49
C ILE A 354 12.15 -4.01 16.35
N GLY A 355 12.53 -4.37 15.12
CA GLY A 355 13.67 -5.22 14.85
C GLY A 355 15.00 -4.59 15.26
N SER A 356 15.21 -3.30 14.99
CA SER A 356 16.47 -2.59 15.31
C SER A 356 16.65 -2.36 16.81
N LEU A 357 15.57 -2.27 17.58
CA LEU A 357 15.62 -2.22 19.05
C LEU A 357 16.27 -3.47 19.69
N SER A 358 16.42 -4.57 18.95
CA SER A 358 17.16 -5.75 19.42
C SER A 358 18.68 -5.51 19.50
N THR A 359 19.22 -4.54 18.76
CA THR A 359 20.65 -4.19 18.76
C THR A 359 20.92 -2.89 19.52
N GLU A 360 22.12 -2.73 20.07
CA GLU A 360 22.48 -1.51 20.82
C GLU A 360 22.49 -0.26 19.92
N GLU A 361 22.93 -0.42 18.67
CA GLU A 361 22.96 0.64 17.65
C GLU A 361 21.54 1.09 17.28
N GLY A 362 20.62 0.14 17.03
CA GLY A 362 19.24 0.49 16.71
C GLY A 362 18.50 1.16 17.87
N ARG A 363 18.81 0.83 19.13
CA ARG A 363 18.30 1.58 20.29
C ARG A 363 18.80 3.02 20.34
N LYS A 364 20.08 3.26 20.05
CA LYS A 364 20.66 4.61 20.01
C LYS A 364 20.05 5.44 18.89
N ASP A 365 19.84 4.84 17.73
CA ASP A 365 19.19 5.50 16.60
C ASP A 365 17.72 5.81 16.90
N PHE A 366 17.01 4.89 17.57
CA PHE A 366 15.63 5.11 17.99
C PHE A 366 15.52 6.26 18.99
N GLU A 367 16.39 6.29 19.99
CA GLU A 367 16.40 7.34 20.99
C GLU A 367 16.71 8.71 20.37
N LYS A 368 17.66 8.77 19.43
CA LYS A 368 17.98 9.97 18.68
C LYS A 368 16.78 10.49 17.88
N GLU A 369 16.11 9.60 17.17
CA GLU A 369 14.96 9.94 16.33
C GLU A 369 13.74 10.33 17.18
N PHE A 370 13.48 9.60 18.25
CA PHE A 370 12.44 9.92 19.23
C PHE A 370 12.64 11.32 19.83
N ARG A 371 13.88 11.65 20.24
CA ARG A 371 14.22 12.99 20.75
C ARG A 371 13.99 14.08 19.70
N ARG A 372 14.31 13.83 18.42
CA ARG A 372 14.04 14.76 17.32
C ARG A 372 12.55 15.05 17.19
N VAL A 373 11.72 14.01 17.08
CA VAL A 373 10.26 14.13 16.93
C VAL A 373 9.61 14.77 18.16
N ALA A 374 10.06 14.45 19.37
CA ALA A 374 9.58 15.06 20.60
C ALA A 374 9.90 16.57 20.65
N ALA A 375 11.11 16.97 20.24
CA ALA A 375 11.50 18.38 20.15
C ALA A 375 10.67 19.15 19.12
N GLU A 376 10.39 18.56 17.95
CA GLU A 376 9.54 19.17 16.93
C GLU A 376 8.09 19.37 17.41
N LYS A 377 7.50 18.37 18.08
CA LYS A 377 6.16 18.49 18.70
C LYS A 377 6.13 19.57 19.78
N TYR A 378 7.18 19.64 20.61
CA TYR A 378 7.31 20.67 21.64
C TYR A 378 7.38 22.06 21.01
N GLN A 379 8.22 22.28 19.99
CA GLN A 379 8.29 23.56 19.27
C GLN A 379 6.96 23.92 18.60
N ALA A 380 6.26 22.96 17.99
CA ALA A 380 4.94 23.18 17.41
C ALA A 380 3.92 23.62 18.47
N SER A 381 3.96 23.04 19.68
CA SER A 381 3.09 23.43 20.80
C SER A 381 3.38 24.85 21.29
N LEU A 382 4.65 25.27 21.32
CA LEU A 382 5.04 26.63 21.70
C LEU A 382 4.55 27.65 20.68
N ARG A 383 4.59 27.32 19.38
CA ARG A 383 4.04 28.16 18.30
C ARG A 383 2.52 28.32 18.37
N ARG A 384 1.81 27.34 18.92
CA ARG A 384 0.34 27.35 19.05
C ARG A 384 -0.15 28.06 20.32
N ARG A 385 0.73 28.46 21.24
CA ARG A 385 0.30 29.28 22.39
C ARG A 385 -0.16 30.64 21.86
N PRO A 386 -1.43 31.03 22.05
CA PRO A 386 -1.91 32.33 21.62
C PRO A 386 -1.04 33.39 22.29
N LYS A 387 -0.49 34.33 21.51
CA LYS A 387 0.20 35.51 22.05
C LYS A 387 -0.79 36.17 22.99
N GLY A 388 -0.55 36.03 24.29
CA GLY A 388 -1.43 36.58 25.31
C GLY A 388 -1.71 38.03 24.96
N HIS A 389 -3.00 38.35 24.80
CA HIS A 389 -3.47 39.73 24.85
C HIS A 389 -2.97 40.30 26.17
N ARG A 390 -1.89 41.09 26.11
CA ARG A 390 -1.60 42.08 27.14
C ARG A 390 -2.77 43.05 27.08
N GLN A 391 -3.80 42.80 27.88
CA GLN A 391 -4.69 43.86 28.31
C GLN A 391 -3.84 44.82 29.12
N GLY A 392 -3.45 45.93 28.48
CA GLY A 392 -2.99 47.10 29.20
C GLY A 392 -4.16 47.63 29.98
N ASN A 393 -4.11 47.51 31.31
CA ASN A 393 -4.89 48.36 32.18
C ASN A 393 -4.19 49.73 32.19
N GLU A 394 -4.84 50.72 31.58
CA GLU A 394 -4.78 52.12 32.00
C GLU A 394 -5.89 52.39 33.02
#